data_AF-A0A5K1HWU5-F1
#
_entry.id   AF-A0A5K1HWU5-F1
#
_cell.length_a   1.000
_cell.length_b   1.000
_cell.length_c   1.000
_cell.angle_alpha   90.00
_cell.angle_beta   90.00
_cell.angle_gamma   90.00
#
_symmetry.space_group_name_H-M   'P 1'
#
loop_
_entity.id
_entity.type
_entity.pdbx_description
1 polymer ?
#
loop_
_entity_poly.entity_id
_entity_poly.type
_entity_poly.pdbx_seq_one_letter_code
_entity_poly.pdbx_strand_id
1 'polypeptide(L)'
;SGALEALEPPLGLECLEIGDYKGKMPVWHLNTEYTNLHSLKLERCHLWEKLISITSLKVPNVINCPALCEIASTPAFESLKVEECCSLEQLPHHMPALKWLEWHFVTA
;
A
#
# COMPACT_ATOMS: atom_id res chain seq x y z
N SER A 1 -11.85 8.59 -14.35
CA SER A 1 -10.84 9.09 -13.40
C SER A 1 -11.55 9.55 -12.15
N GLY A 2 -11.05 9.18 -10.97
CA GLY A 2 -11.59 9.65 -9.68
C GLY A 2 -10.88 10.90 -9.17
N ALA A 3 -11.35 11.48 -8.07
CA ALA A 3 -10.77 12.70 -7.49
C ALA A 3 -9.26 12.58 -7.17
N LEU A 4 -8.76 11.38 -6.83
CA LEU A 4 -7.33 11.17 -6.59
C LEU A 4 -6.47 11.34 -7.85
N GLU A 5 -7.02 11.14 -9.04
CA GLU A 5 -6.28 11.31 -10.30
C GLU A 5 -5.84 12.77 -10.49
N ALA A 6 -6.67 13.71 -10.03
CA ALA A 6 -6.39 15.14 -10.10
C ALA A 6 -5.52 15.65 -8.94
N LEU A 7 -5.23 14.80 -7.96
CA LEU A 7 -4.51 15.14 -6.72
C LEU A 7 -3.12 14.48 -6.69
N GLU A 8 -2.44 14.38 -7.84
CA GLU A 8 -1.05 13.88 -7.89
C GLU A 8 -0.21 14.50 -6.76
N PRO A 9 0.25 13.69 -5.79
CA PRO A 9 0.97 14.23 -4.65
C PRO A 9 2.33 14.83 -5.04
N PRO A 10 2.88 15.77 -4.25
CA PRO A 10 4.20 16.31 -4.52
C PRO A 10 5.28 15.22 -4.36
N LEU A 11 6.33 15.25 -5.19
CA LEU A 11 7.45 14.29 -5.14
C LEU A 11 8.24 14.30 -3.80
N GLY A 12 8.15 15.40 -3.05
CA GLY A 12 8.71 15.52 -1.70
C GLY A 12 7.86 14.90 -0.60
N LEU A 13 6.73 14.25 -0.92
CA LEU A 13 5.85 13.67 0.08
C LEU A 13 6.53 12.48 0.78
N GLU A 14 6.54 12.50 2.10
CA GLU A 14 7.14 11.46 2.95
C GLU A 14 6.12 10.43 3.45
N CYS A 15 4.89 10.88 3.68
CA CYS A 15 3.79 10.10 4.23
C CYS A 15 2.52 10.32 3.41
N LEU A 16 1.86 9.22 3.01
CA LEU A 16 0.58 9.26 2.31
C LEU A 16 -0.44 8.40 3.04
N GLU A 17 -1.61 8.96 3.31
CA GLU A 17 -2.76 8.23 3.86
C GLU A 17 -3.97 8.40 2.95
N ILE A 18 -4.59 7.28 2.60
CA ILE A 18 -5.79 7.25 1.76
C ILE A 18 -6.83 6.37 2.46
N GLY A 19 -7.93 7.00 2.88
CA GLY A 19 -9.06 6.36 3.54
C GLY A 19 -10.34 6.46 2.71
N ASP A 20 -11.18 5.43 2.74
CA ASP A 20 -12.54 5.43 2.19
C ASP A 20 -12.63 5.76 0.69
N TYR A 21 -11.52 5.64 -0.04
CA TYR A 21 -11.49 6.01 -1.44
C TYR A 21 -12.14 4.93 -2.29
N LYS A 22 -13.26 5.31 -2.92
CA LYS A 22 -14.10 4.43 -3.74
C LYS A 22 -13.63 4.26 -5.18
N GLY A 23 -12.54 4.94 -5.56
CA GLY A 23 -12.00 4.88 -6.91
C GLY A 23 -10.88 3.84 -7.05
N LYS A 24 -10.54 3.51 -8.29
CA LYS A 24 -9.35 2.71 -8.61
C LYS A 24 -8.08 3.49 -8.29
N MET A 25 -6.98 2.77 -8.11
CA MET A 25 -5.68 3.35 -7.88
C MET A 25 -5.29 4.32 -9.02
N PRO A 26 -4.89 5.56 -8.71
CA PRO A 26 -4.65 6.61 -9.72
C PRO A 26 -3.32 6.41 -10.43
N VAL A 27 -3.17 6.79 -11.70
CA VAL A 27 -1.99 6.42 -12.51
C VAL A 27 -0.64 6.87 -11.92
N TRP A 28 -0.61 7.98 -11.17
CA TRP A 28 0.60 8.48 -10.53
C TRP A 28 1.19 7.51 -9.51
N HIS A 29 0.44 6.51 -9.01
CA HIS A 29 1.01 5.47 -8.16
C HIS A 29 2.17 4.75 -8.84
N LEU A 30 2.15 4.64 -10.18
CA LEU A 30 3.21 4.03 -11.01
C LEU A 30 4.49 4.87 -11.10
N ASN A 31 4.46 6.12 -10.62
CA ASN A 31 5.61 6.99 -10.69
C ASN A 31 6.66 6.51 -9.67
N THR A 32 7.83 6.12 -10.17
CA THR A 32 8.96 5.67 -9.35
C THR A 32 9.76 6.83 -8.74
N GLU A 33 9.41 8.08 -9.05
CA GLU A 33 10.09 9.28 -8.56
C GLU A 33 9.73 9.66 -7.12
N TYR A 34 8.74 8.99 -6.49
CA TYR A 34 8.38 9.16 -5.07
C TYR A 34 9.45 8.58 -4.12
N THR A 35 10.69 9.04 -4.25
CA THR A 35 11.87 8.56 -3.52
C THR A 35 11.87 8.92 -2.04
N ASN A 36 11.07 9.92 -1.62
CA ASN A 36 10.93 10.31 -0.22
C ASN A 36 9.78 9.61 0.50
N LEU A 37 8.86 8.98 -0.25
CA LEU A 37 7.66 8.36 0.32
C LEU A 37 8.02 7.07 1.06
N HIS A 38 8.16 7.16 2.38
CA HIS A 38 8.55 6.04 3.22
C HIS A 38 7.39 5.43 4.01
N SER A 39 6.28 6.16 4.17
CA SER A 39 5.07 5.67 4.86
C SER A 39 3.84 5.76 3.96
N LEU A 40 3.07 4.67 3.91
CA LEU A 40 1.82 4.59 3.18
C LEU A 40 0.78 3.89 4.05
N LYS A 41 -0.36 4.53 4.26
CA LYS A 41 -1.53 3.93 4.89
C LYS A 41 -2.70 3.90 3.91
N LEU A 42 -3.26 2.72 3.70
CA LEU A 42 -4.47 2.50 2.92
C LEU A 42 -5.54 1.92 3.83
N GLU A 43 -6.72 2.54 3.86
CA GLU A 43 -7.83 2.13 4.72
C GLU A 43 -9.13 2.13 3.91
N ARG A 44 -9.88 1.01 3.92
CA ARG A 44 -11.18 0.90 3.24
C ARG A 44 -11.13 1.26 1.73
N CYS A 45 -10.03 0.93 1.05
CA CYS A 45 -9.86 1.14 -0.38
C CYS A 45 -10.33 -0.09 -1.18
N HIS A 46 -11.63 -0.17 -1.46
CA HIS A 46 -12.28 -1.39 -1.96
C HIS A 46 -11.95 -1.79 -3.40
N LEU A 47 -11.36 -0.91 -4.21
CA LEU A 47 -11.04 -1.18 -5.62
C LEU A 47 -9.53 -1.31 -5.89
N TRP A 48 -8.71 -1.37 -4.84
CA TRP A 48 -7.25 -1.35 -4.95
C TRP A 48 -6.73 -2.77 -4.91
N GLU A 49 -6.38 -3.30 -6.08
CA GLU A 49 -6.01 -4.71 -6.24
C GLU A 49 -4.54 -4.99 -5.92
N LYS A 50 -3.66 -4.03 -6.17
CA LYS A 50 -2.21 -4.23 -6.05
C LYS A 50 -1.57 -3.08 -5.31
N LEU A 51 -0.66 -3.36 -4.40
CA LEU A 51 0.26 -2.36 -3.88
C LEU A 51 1.58 -2.48 -4.65
N ILE A 52 1.88 -1.52 -5.53
CA ILE A 52 3.07 -1.59 -6.36
C ILE A 52 4.35 -1.25 -5.58
N SER A 53 5.50 -1.59 -6.18
CA SER A 53 6.82 -1.43 -5.56
C SER A 53 7.29 0.03 -5.63
N ILE A 54 6.94 0.81 -4.61
CA ILE A 54 7.62 2.07 -4.30
C ILE A 54 8.88 1.72 -3.52
N THR A 55 10.05 1.90 -4.14
CA THR A 55 11.33 1.38 -3.61
C THR A 55 11.77 2.04 -2.31
N SER A 56 11.32 3.25 -2.05
CA SER A 56 11.53 4.02 -0.82
C SER A 56 10.59 3.64 0.33
N LEU A 57 9.53 2.88 0.05
CA LEU A 57 8.49 2.60 1.02
C LEU A 57 9.00 1.64 2.09
N LYS A 58 8.89 2.05 3.36
CA LYS A 58 9.40 1.31 4.52
C LYS A 58 8.31 0.79 5.44
N VAL A 59 7.21 1.53 5.54
CA VAL A 59 6.14 1.26 6.51
C VAL A 59 4.76 1.28 5.83
N PRO A 60 4.45 0.29 4.97
CA PRO A 60 3.10 0.06 4.47
C PRO A 60 2.15 -0.45 5.57
N ASN A 61 0.98 0.17 5.64
CA ASN A 61 -0.15 -0.28 6.46
C ASN A 61 -1.41 -0.37 5.60
N VAL A 62 -1.97 -1.56 5.45
CA VAL A 62 -3.15 -1.78 4.61
C VAL A 62 -4.25 -2.45 5.42
N ILE A 63 -5.38 -1.76 5.54
CA ILE A 63 -6.48 -2.11 6.44
C ILE A 63 -7.78 -2.15 5.65
N ASN A 64 -8.47 -3.29 5.70
CA ASN A 64 -9.79 -3.49 5.11
C ASN A 64 -9.84 -3.08 3.62
N CYS A 65 -8.85 -3.55 2.86
CA CYS A 65 -8.80 -3.40 1.41
C CYS A 65 -9.15 -4.75 0.77
N PRO A 66 -10.45 -5.07 0.60
CA PRO A 66 -10.89 -6.42 0.25
C PRO A 66 -10.47 -6.86 -1.15
N ALA A 67 -10.26 -5.94 -2.10
CA ALA A 67 -9.80 -6.29 -3.44
C ALA A 67 -8.27 -6.49 -3.53
N LEU A 68 -7.50 -6.11 -2.51
CA LEU A 68 -6.05 -6.20 -2.53
C LEU A 68 -5.64 -7.68 -2.58
N CYS A 69 -5.08 -8.10 -3.70
CA CYS A 69 -4.64 -9.47 -3.95
C CYS A 69 -3.12 -9.60 -4.10
N GLU A 70 -2.39 -8.49 -4.23
CA GLU A 70 -0.95 -8.50 -4.41
C GLU A 70 -0.29 -7.33 -3.67
N ILE A 71 0.79 -7.61 -2.93
CA ILE A 71 1.73 -6.61 -2.43
C ILE A 71 3.07 -6.89 -3.06
N ALA A 72 3.59 -5.93 -3.83
CA ALA A 72 4.88 -6.09 -4.46
C ALA A 72 6.01 -6.17 -3.42
N SER A 73 6.97 -7.05 -3.66
CA SER A 73 8.18 -7.12 -2.82
C SER A 73 9.02 -5.87 -3.01
N THR A 74 9.51 -5.32 -1.91
CA THR A 74 10.56 -4.28 -1.91
C THR A 74 11.56 -4.58 -0.80
N PRO A 75 12.87 -4.37 -1.05
CA PRO A 75 13.89 -4.58 -0.04
C PRO A 75 13.80 -3.57 1.13
N ALA A 76 13.04 -2.49 0.98
CA ALA A 76 13.00 -1.39 1.95
C ALA A 76 11.97 -1.55 3.08
N PHE A 77 11.03 -2.50 2.98
CA PHE A 77 10.03 -2.69 4.04
C PHE A 77 10.69 -3.04 5.37
N GLU A 78 10.57 -2.13 6.34
CA GLU A 78 11.00 -2.31 7.72
C GLU A 78 9.84 -2.81 8.59
N SER A 79 8.60 -2.42 8.25
CA SER A 79 7.39 -2.85 8.94
C SER A 79 6.25 -3.02 7.93
N LEU A 80 5.51 -4.13 8.02
CA LEU A 80 4.33 -4.39 7.20
C LEU A 80 3.16 -4.74 8.09
N LYS A 81 2.07 -3.96 7.98
CA LYS A 81 0.79 -4.28 8.61
C LYS A 81 -0.27 -4.55 7.53
N VAL A 82 -0.92 -5.71 7.63
CA VAL A 82 -2.06 -6.08 6.79
C VAL A 82 -3.19 -6.56 7.70
N GLU A 83 -4.34 -5.93 7.58
CA GLU A 83 -5.52 -6.23 8.39
C GLU A 83 -6.76 -6.31 7.49
N GLU A 84 -7.57 -7.36 7.65
CA GLU A 84 -8.85 -7.53 6.94
C GLU A 84 -8.76 -7.44 5.39
N CYS A 85 -7.63 -7.86 4.80
CA CYS A 85 -7.43 -7.86 3.34
C CYS A 85 -7.71 -9.25 2.75
N CYS A 86 -8.99 -9.61 2.63
CA CYS A 86 -9.44 -10.98 2.37
C CYS A 86 -8.98 -11.61 1.03
N SER A 87 -8.69 -10.81 0.00
CA SER A 87 -8.19 -11.32 -1.28
C SER A 87 -6.67 -11.51 -1.33
N LEU A 88 -5.94 -11.11 -0.29
CA LEU A 88 -4.49 -11.22 -0.28
C LEU A 88 -4.10 -12.66 0.08
N GLU A 89 -3.79 -13.45 -0.94
CA GLU A 89 -3.44 -14.87 -0.77
C GLU A 89 -1.97 -15.07 -0.36
N GLN A 90 -1.10 -14.13 -0.71
CA GLN A 90 0.35 -14.27 -0.53
C GLN A 90 0.98 -12.96 -0.05
N LEU A 91 1.93 -13.11 0.88
CA LEU A 91 2.81 -12.03 1.30
C LEU A 91 4.01 -11.89 0.36
N PRO A 92 4.65 -10.71 0.29
CA PRO A 92 5.87 -10.53 -0.46
C PRO A 92 6.98 -11.48 0.05
N HIS A 93 7.66 -12.19 -0.86
CA HIS A 93 8.64 -13.22 -0.48
C HIS A 93 10.04 -12.68 -0.15
N HIS A 94 10.38 -11.45 -0.55
CA HIS A 94 11.72 -10.90 -0.41
C HIS A 94 11.73 -9.52 0.28
N MET A 95 11.73 -9.54 1.61
CA MET A 95 11.75 -8.35 2.48
C MET A 95 12.91 -8.44 3.52
N PRO A 96 14.18 -8.33 3.10
CA PRO A 96 15.34 -8.51 3.98
C PRO A 96 15.46 -7.47 5.11
N ALA A 97 14.85 -6.29 4.97
CA ALA A 97 14.86 -5.25 5.99
C ALA A 97 13.72 -5.37 7.02
N LEU A 98 12.82 -6.35 6.86
CA LEU A 98 11.60 -6.45 7.65
C LEU A 98 11.91 -6.82 9.10
N LYS A 99 11.51 -5.94 10.02
CA LYS A 99 11.66 -6.11 11.47
C LYS A 99 10.34 -6.44 12.14
N TRP A 100 9.23 -5.99 11.56
CA TRP A 100 7.90 -6.16 12.10
C TRP A 100 6.91 -6.59 11.02
N LEU A 101 6.14 -7.63 11.29
CA LEU A 101 5.06 -8.10 10.44
C LEU A 101 3.82 -8.31 11.30
N GLU A 102 2.75 -7.60 10.98
CA GLU A 102 1.43 -7.78 11.60
C GLU A 102 0.44 -8.21 10.53
N TRP A 103 -0.17 -9.37 10.74
CA TRP A 103 -1.12 -9.95 9.79
C TRP A 103 -2.37 -10.40 10.54
N HIS A 104 -3.47 -9.70 10.34
CA HIS A 104 -4.72 -9.92 11.06
C HIS A 104 -5.85 -10.27 10.08
N PHE A 105 -6.39 -11.48 10.23
CA PHE A 105 -7.66 -11.87 9.63
C PHE A 105 -8.72 -12.03 10.71
N VAL A 106 -9.88 -11.44 10.51
CA VAL A 106 -11.07 -11.78 11.28
C VAL A 106 -11.73 -12.97 10.58
N THR A 107 -11.51 -14.18 11.11
CA THR A 107 -12.34 -15.33 10.74
C THR A 107 -13.68 -15.17 11.46
N ALA A 108 -14.77 -15.07 10.69
CA ALA A 108 -16.13 -15.15 11.19
C ALA A 108 -16.43 -16.54 11.77
#